data_AF-A0A2J6MPH0-F1
#
_entry.id   AF-A0A2J6MPH0-F1
#
_cell.length_a   1.000
_cell.length_b   1.000
_cell.length_c   1.000
_cell.angle_alpha   90.00
_cell.angle_beta   90.00
_cell.angle_gamma   90.00
#
_symmetry.space_group_name_H-M   'P 1'
#
loop_
_entity.id
_entity.type
_entity.pdbx_description
1 polymer ?
#
loop_
_entity_poly.entity_id
_entity_poly.type
_entity_poly.pdbx_seq_one_letter_code
_entity_poly.pdbx_strand_id
1 'polypeptide(L)'
;MTTLIKRASAEARAFRRNRSSVSSDSSDEGARLPSGRPDRAGRAATRARTRRADDFDAAVLIDAPRRPRFAPVTFSEEGGVRYLHFGTEWVQGAMRLRKPQHIELEYAQQMMAWLLFLATPARIVQLGLGAAALTKFAHRFLRPAKVEAVELNPAVVVAARTMFELPPDDARLTVHERDAWDFVNDRANHGTVGALQIDVYDATARGPVLDSVAFYRAVRACLGAAGVATINLFGDHPSFVRNMKRLNEAFEGRVVALPEVHDGNRIAIAFSGPSLDVSWARLETRARLLETKLGLPARSWVKGLRATPGNRGESFSI
;
A
#
# COMPACT_ATOMS: atom_id res chain seq x y z
N MET A 1 3.79 -28.91 15.11
CA MET A 1 2.42 -28.39 14.88
C MET A 1 2.41 -26.92 15.21
N THR A 2 2.34 -26.10 14.17
CA THR A 2 2.60 -24.65 14.18
C THR A 2 1.36 -23.90 14.63
N THR A 3 1.41 -23.32 15.82
CA THR A 3 0.35 -22.47 16.35
C THR A 3 0.31 -21.16 15.55
N LEU A 4 -0.75 -20.96 14.78
CA LEU A 4 -1.05 -19.72 14.07
C LEU A 4 -1.17 -18.57 15.08
N ILE A 5 -0.23 -17.63 15.01
CA ILE A 5 -0.20 -16.43 15.84
C ILE A 5 -1.13 -15.38 15.21
N LYS A 6 -2.26 -15.11 15.89
CA LYS A 6 -3.09 -13.91 15.71
C LYS A 6 -2.27 -12.66 16.05
N ARG A 7 -1.87 -11.80 15.11
CA ARG A 7 -1.22 -10.51 15.44
C ARG A 7 -1.56 -9.36 14.48
N ALA A 8 -2.51 -8.55 14.94
CA ALA A 8 -2.57 -7.10 15.05
C ALA A 8 -1.38 -6.26 14.55
N SER A 9 -1.66 -5.46 13.53
CA SER A 9 -1.00 -4.20 13.16
C SER A 9 -2.12 -3.13 13.19
N ALA A 10 -1.93 -2.01 13.90
CA ALA A 10 -2.95 -1.04 14.38
C ALA A 10 -3.96 -1.53 15.46
N GLU A 11 -4.23 -2.83 15.57
CA GLU A 11 -5.40 -3.36 16.31
C GLU A 11 -5.27 -3.41 17.86
N ALA A 12 -4.07 -3.38 18.44
CA ALA A 12 -3.93 -3.69 19.87
C ALA A 12 -4.20 -2.53 20.85
N ARG A 13 -4.17 -1.26 20.40
CA ARG A 13 -4.32 -0.10 21.30
C ARG A 13 -5.74 0.45 21.38
N ALA A 14 -6.53 0.35 20.31
CA ALA A 14 -7.93 0.74 20.31
C ALA A 14 -8.74 -0.08 21.34
N PHE A 15 -8.53 -1.40 21.39
CA PHE A 15 -9.31 -2.28 22.27
C PHE A 15 -8.76 -2.52 23.68
N ARG A 16 -7.49 -2.19 23.99
CA ARG A 16 -6.88 -2.56 25.30
C ARG A 16 -7.29 -1.67 26.47
N ARG A 17 -7.91 -0.51 26.24
CA ARG A 17 -8.13 0.47 27.33
C ARG A 17 -9.35 0.21 28.21
N ASN A 18 -10.16 -0.84 27.96
CA ASN A 18 -11.36 -1.04 28.77
C ASN A 18 -11.85 -2.48 29.01
N ARG A 19 -11.00 -3.50 28.89
CA ARG A 19 -11.33 -4.86 29.37
C ARG A 19 -10.62 -5.18 30.68
N SER A 20 -11.00 -4.47 31.73
CA SER A 20 -10.77 -4.87 33.11
C SER A 20 -12.05 -4.70 33.92
N SER A 21 -13.06 -5.50 33.57
CA SER A 21 -14.10 -5.94 34.50
C SER A 21 -14.97 -7.01 33.83
N VAL A 22 -15.43 -7.93 34.67
CA VAL A 22 -16.38 -9.03 34.43
C VAL A 22 -15.77 -10.39 34.07
N SER A 23 -15.79 -11.23 35.10
CA SER A 23 -15.55 -12.66 35.20
C SER A 23 -16.73 -13.52 34.77
N SER A 24 -16.44 -14.77 34.39
CA SER A 24 -17.12 -16.06 34.69
C SER A 24 -17.17 -16.93 33.41
N ASP A 25 -16.58 -18.13 33.34
CA ASP A 25 -16.77 -19.43 34.01
C ASP A 25 -17.57 -20.41 33.12
N SER A 26 -17.28 -21.71 33.28
CA SER A 26 -17.87 -22.93 32.69
C SER A 26 -17.28 -23.54 31.39
N SER A 27 -16.55 -24.64 31.61
CA SER A 27 -16.70 -26.01 31.05
C SER A 27 -17.65 -26.25 29.86
N ASP A 28 -17.24 -27.03 28.85
CA ASP A 28 -17.57 -28.47 28.76
C ASP A 28 -16.91 -29.17 27.54
N GLU A 29 -16.88 -30.50 27.63
CA GLU A 29 -16.18 -31.50 26.82
C GLU A 29 -16.76 -31.79 25.42
N GLY A 30 -15.93 -32.44 24.60
CA GLY A 30 -16.35 -33.66 23.88
C GLY A 30 -16.87 -33.53 22.43
N ALA A 31 -16.09 -34.03 21.47
CA ALA A 31 -16.41 -35.26 20.72
C ALA A 31 -15.67 -35.35 19.36
N ARG A 32 -15.22 -36.57 19.08
CA ARG A 32 -14.36 -36.96 17.96
C ARG A 32 -15.18 -37.40 16.73
N LEU A 33 -14.56 -37.16 15.57
CA LEU A 33 -14.66 -37.77 14.24
C LEU A 33 -15.46 -39.08 14.06
N PRO A 34 -15.99 -39.31 12.85
CA PRO A 34 -16.04 -40.63 12.25
C PRO A 34 -15.17 -40.74 10.98
N SER A 35 -14.39 -41.82 10.94
CA SER A 35 -13.72 -42.40 9.79
C SER A 35 -14.62 -43.48 9.16
N GLY A 36 -14.64 -43.60 7.84
CA GLY A 36 -15.18 -44.82 7.19
C GLY A 36 -15.51 -44.67 5.70
N ARG A 37 -14.51 -44.90 4.84
CA ARG A 37 -14.64 -45.41 3.46
C ARG A 37 -14.57 -46.96 3.54
N PRO A 38 -15.00 -47.77 2.55
CA PRO A 38 -14.42 -47.70 1.20
C PRO A 38 -15.24 -48.20 -0.02
N ASP A 39 -14.67 -47.87 -1.19
CA ASP A 39 -14.54 -48.61 -2.45
C ASP A 39 -15.72 -49.21 -3.23
N ARG A 40 -15.77 -48.86 -4.52
CA ARG A 40 -15.58 -49.84 -5.61
C ARG A 40 -15.26 -49.20 -6.97
N ALA A 41 -14.26 -49.81 -7.62
CA ALA A 41 -13.72 -49.50 -8.94
C ALA A 41 -14.57 -50.11 -10.08
N GLY A 42 -14.53 -49.46 -11.26
CA GLY A 42 -15.07 -49.96 -12.52
C GLY A 42 -14.23 -49.47 -13.70
N ARG A 43 -13.86 -50.40 -14.59
CA ARG A 43 -12.77 -50.33 -15.58
C ARG A 43 -13.05 -49.52 -16.86
N ALA A 44 -11.93 -49.09 -17.44
CA ALA A 44 -11.63 -48.55 -18.76
C ALA A 44 -12.39 -49.10 -19.99
N ALA A 45 -12.56 -48.25 -21.01
CA ALA A 45 -12.46 -48.64 -22.42
C ALA A 45 -12.07 -47.45 -23.32
N THR A 46 -10.98 -47.65 -24.06
CA THR A 46 -10.41 -46.75 -25.07
C THR A 46 -11.15 -46.90 -26.40
N ARG A 47 -11.49 -45.80 -27.08
CA ARG A 47 -11.79 -45.82 -28.53
C ARG A 47 -11.42 -44.49 -29.19
N ALA A 48 -10.38 -44.55 -30.01
CA ALA A 48 -9.98 -43.50 -30.94
C ALA A 48 -11.00 -43.38 -32.08
N ARG A 49 -11.44 -42.16 -32.41
CA ARG A 49 -12.19 -41.84 -33.62
C ARG A 49 -11.72 -40.50 -34.19
N THR A 50 -11.03 -40.62 -35.33
CA THR A 50 -11.03 -39.76 -36.53
C THR A 50 -11.43 -38.28 -36.37
N ARG A 51 -10.43 -37.40 -36.52
CA ARG A 51 -10.58 -35.96 -36.76
C ARG A 51 -11.33 -35.71 -38.08
N ARG A 52 -12.49 -35.04 -38.02
CA ARG A 52 -13.05 -34.28 -39.13
C ARG A 52 -12.84 -32.80 -38.84
N ALA A 53 -12.33 -32.08 -39.83
CA ALA A 53 -12.31 -30.63 -39.85
C ALA A 53 -13.76 -30.17 -40.03
N ASP A 54 -14.34 -29.56 -38.98
CA ASP A 54 -15.49 -28.63 -38.96
C ASP A 54 -16.04 -28.53 -37.53
N ASP A 55 -15.19 -28.22 -36.54
CA ASP A 55 -15.55 -28.23 -35.11
C ASP A 55 -15.23 -26.89 -34.42
N PHE A 56 -15.50 -25.77 -35.11
CA PHE A 56 -15.39 -24.42 -34.52
C PHE A 56 -16.67 -23.98 -33.78
N ASP A 57 -17.75 -24.76 -33.85
CA ASP A 57 -19.00 -24.50 -33.10
C ASP A 57 -18.89 -24.86 -31.61
N ALA A 58 -17.78 -25.49 -31.20
CA ALA A 58 -17.44 -25.77 -29.79
C ALA A 58 -16.35 -24.82 -29.25
N ALA A 59 -16.19 -23.62 -29.84
CA ALA A 59 -15.37 -22.59 -29.23
C ALA A 59 -15.96 -22.26 -27.84
N VAL A 60 -15.22 -22.61 -26.78
CA VAL A 60 -15.52 -22.17 -25.42
C VAL A 60 -15.64 -20.66 -25.48
N LEU A 61 -16.86 -20.15 -25.33
CA LEU A 61 -17.10 -18.74 -25.03
C LEU A 61 -16.20 -18.41 -23.85
N ILE A 62 -15.13 -17.65 -24.10
CA ILE A 62 -14.31 -17.10 -23.04
C ILE A 62 -15.25 -16.16 -22.30
N ASP A 63 -15.77 -16.65 -21.18
CA ASP A 63 -16.59 -15.92 -20.22
C ASP A 63 -15.94 -14.54 -20.08
N ALA A 64 -16.67 -13.47 -20.38
CA ALA A 64 -16.17 -12.10 -20.29
C ALA A 64 -15.43 -11.93 -18.96
N PRO A 65 -14.27 -11.24 -18.91
CA PRO A 65 -13.42 -11.22 -17.73
C PRO A 65 -14.26 -10.92 -16.50
N ARG A 66 -14.38 -11.91 -15.61
CA ARG A 66 -15.24 -11.84 -14.41
C ARG A 66 -14.86 -10.56 -13.68
N ARG A 67 -15.83 -9.65 -13.47
CA ARG A 67 -15.60 -8.43 -12.70
C ARG A 67 -14.96 -8.83 -11.36
N PRO A 68 -13.84 -8.20 -10.95
CA PRO A 68 -13.19 -8.51 -9.69
C PRO A 68 -14.21 -8.36 -8.55
N ARG A 69 -14.31 -9.40 -7.71
CA ARG A 69 -15.15 -9.35 -6.50
C ARG A 69 -14.32 -8.70 -5.40
N PHE A 70 -14.70 -7.48 -5.03
CA PHE A 70 -14.07 -6.77 -3.93
C PHE A 70 -14.68 -7.17 -2.59
N ALA A 71 -13.89 -7.10 -1.53
CA ALA A 71 -14.41 -7.21 -0.18
C ALA A 71 -15.32 -6.01 0.15
N PRO A 72 -16.31 -6.19 1.04
CA PRO A 72 -17.18 -5.10 1.47
C PRO A 72 -16.38 -3.96 2.10
N VAL A 73 -16.65 -2.73 1.69
CA VAL A 73 -16.09 -1.55 2.33
C VAL A 73 -16.91 -1.25 3.58
N THR A 74 -16.28 -1.29 4.75
CA THR A 74 -16.92 -1.04 6.06
C THR A 74 -16.17 0.03 6.84
N PHE A 75 -16.83 0.62 7.83
CA PHE A 75 -16.29 1.72 8.63
C PHE A 75 -16.52 1.49 10.12
N SER A 76 -15.61 2.01 10.94
CA SER A 76 -15.81 2.15 12.38
C SER A 76 -15.38 3.54 12.84
N GLU A 77 -15.88 3.99 13.98
CA GLU A 77 -15.49 5.25 14.59
C GLU A 77 -15.12 5.06 16.05
N GLU A 78 -13.96 5.58 16.44
CA GLU A 78 -13.50 5.54 17.81
C GLU A 78 -12.59 6.74 18.10
N GLY A 79 -12.76 7.38 19.26
CA GLY A 79 -11.88 8.49 19.67
C GLY A 79 -11.86 9.69 18.72
N GLY A 80 -12.94 9.91 17.96
CA GLY A 80 -13.03 10.96 16.94
C GLY A 80 -12.23 10.67 15.66
N VAL A 81 -11.88 9.40 15.42
CA VAL A 81 -11.24 8.91 14.21
C VAL A 81 -12.18 7.92 13.53
N ARG A 82 -12.35 8.07 12.21
CA ARG A 82 -13.05 7.12 11.35
C ARG A 82 -12.03 6.21 10.67
N TYR A 83 -12.28 4.91 10.68
CA TYR A 83 -11.43 3.89 10.10
C TYR A 83 -12.11 3.24 8.89
N LEU A 84 -11.31 2.93 7.88
CA LEU A 84 -11.69 2.17 6.70
C LEU A 84 -11.29 0.71 6.89
N HIS A 85 -12.18 -0.22 6.52
CA HIS A 85 -11.94 -1.66 6.56
C HIS A 85 -12.45 -2.33 5.28
N PHE A 86 -11.93 -3.53 5.00
CA PHE A 86 -12.34 -4.38 3.86
C PHE A 86 -12.94 -5.70 4.32
N GLY A 87 -14.08 -5.64 5.03
CA GLY A 87 -14.80 -6.82 5.52
C GLY A 87 -14.09 -7.58 6.64
N THR A 88 -13.01 -7.02 7.18
CA THR A 88 -12.17 -7.56 8.26
C THR A 88 -11.98 -6.53 9.37
N GLU A 89 -11.39 -6.92 10.49
CA GLU A 89 -10.98 -5.98 11.55
C GLU A 89 -9.81 -5.06 11.15
N TRP A 90 -9.00 -5.48 10.17
CA TRP A 90 -7.81 -4.73 9.71
C TRP A 90 -8.13 -3.31 9.26
N VAL A 91 -7.36 -2.34 9.78
CA VAL A 91 -7.44 -0.94 9.39
C VAL A 91 -6.72 -0.73 8.05
N GLN A 92 -7.47 -0.28 7.06
CA GLN A 92 -6.99 0.02 5.69
C GLN A 92 -6.72 1.52 5.49
N GLY A 93 -7.17 2.34 6.43
CA GLY A 93 -7.00 3.79 6.39
C GLY A 93 -7.72 4.45 7.56
N ALA A 94 -7.35 5.69 7.88
CA ALA A 94 -7.98 6.43 8.96
C ALA A 94 -8.08 7.93 8.65
N MET A 95 -9.07 8.58 9.24
CA MET A 95 -9.24 10.03 9.21
C MET A 95 -9.76 10.55 10.53
N ARG A 96 -9.08 11.56 11.08
CA ARG A 96 -9.59 12.32 12.21
C ARG A 96 -10.72 13.24 11.79
N LEU A 97 -11.90 13.07 12.38
CA LEU A 97 -13.10 13.84 12.02
C LEU A 97 -12.92 15.35 12.20
N ARG A 98 -12.18 15.78 13.23
CA ARG A 98 -11.93 17.21 13.49
C ARG A 98 -10.77 17.79 12.69
N LYS A 99 -9.95 16.94 12.05
CA LYS A 99 -8.75 17.33 11.29
C LYS A 99 -8.60 16.43 10.05
N PRO A 100 -9.55 16.48 9.10
CA PRO A 100 -9.67 15.51 8.02
C PRO A 100 -8.47 15.52 7.05
N GLN A 101 -7.75 16.64 6.98
CA GLN A 101 -6.56 16.82 6.15
C GLN A 101 -5.26 16.41 6.85
N HIS A 102 -5.30 16.05 8.13
CA HIS A 102 -4.14 15.49 8.84
C HIS A 102 -4.03 14.00 8.53
N ILE A 103 -2.81 13.55 8.24
CA ILE A 103 -2.53 12.12 8.05
C ILE A 103 -2.48 11.47 9.43
N GLU A 104 -3.48 10.66 9.76
CA GLU A 104 -3.62 10.07 11.11
C GLU A 104 -2.65 8.90 11.35
N LEU A 105 -2.42 8.06 10.33
CA LEU A 105 -1.60 6.85 10.48
C LEU A 105 -0.11 7.16 10.31
N GLU A 106 0.73 6.61 11.20
CA GLU A 106 2.17 6.89 11.24
C GLU A 106 2.89 6.44 9.96
N TYR A 107 2.57 5.25 9.43
CA TYR A 107 3.16 4.78 8.18
C TYR A 107 2.81 5.72 7.01
N ALA A 108 1.58 6.24 6.97
CA ALA A 108 1.13 7.15 5.92
C ALA A 108 1.84 8.51 6.05
N GLN A 109 2.16 8.95 7.27
CA GLN A 109 3.03 10.12 7.44
C GLN A 109 4.43 9.83 6.87
N GLN A 110 5.02 8.66 7.16
CA GLN A 110 6.33 8.26 6.61
C GLN A 110 6.32 8.10 5.09
N MET A 111 5.19 7.75 4.47
CA MET A 111 5.04 7.73 3.01
C MET A 111 5.30 9.11 2.36
N MET A 112 5.30 10.20 3.14
CA MET A 112 5.67 11.55 2.71
C MET A 112 7.17 11.87 2.85
N ALA A 113 8.01 10.92 3.28
CA ALA A 113 9.44 11.13 3.49
C ALA A 113 10.21 11.52 2.22
N TRP A 114 9.64 11.29 1.02
CA TRP A 114 10.18 11.80 -0.23
C TRP A 114 10.37 13.34 -0.24
N LEU A 115 9.58 14.08 0.56
CA LEU A 115 9.69 15.54 0.71
C LEU A 115 11.04 16.01 1.29
N LEU A 116 11.80 15.11 1.92
CA LEU A 116 13.17 15.39 2.37
C LEU A 116 14.13 15.60 1.21
N PHE A 117 13.86 14.97 0.06
CA PHE A 117 14.79 14.90 -1.07
C PHE A 117 14.28 15.67 -2.29
N LEU A 118 12.97 15.87 -2.41
CA LEU A 118 12.36 16.56 -3.54
C LEU A 118 11.56 17.78 -3.07
N ALA A 119 11.72 18.90 -3.78
CA ALA A 119 10.76 20.00 -3.71
C ALA A 119 9.40 19.55 -4.27
N THR A 120 8.32 20.26 -3.99
CA THR A 120 6.99 19.89 -4.52
C THR A 120 7.04 19.75 -6.05
N PRO A 121 6.87 18.54 -6.62
CA PRO A 121 6.93 18.37 -8.06
C PRO A 121 5.62 18.84 -8.72
N ALA A 122 5.64 18.99 -10.04
CA ALA A 122 4.43 19.35 -10.80
C ALA A 122 3.33 18.27 -10.77
N ARG A 123 3.72 16.99 -10.64
CA ARG A 123 2.84 15.83 -10.68
C ARG A 123 3.18 14.83 -9.58
N ILE A 124 2.18 14.45 -8.78
CA ILE A 124 2.25 13.46 -7.70
C ILE A 124 1.19 12.39 -7.98
N VAL A 125 1.58 11.11 -7.93
CA VAL A 125 0.67 9.99 -8.19
C VAL A 125 0.65 9.05 -6.99
N GLN A 126 -0.54 8.59 -6.62
CA GLN A 126 -0.73 7.55 -5.63
C GLN A 126 -1.41 6.33 -6.27
N LEU A 127 -0.81 5.16 -6.10
CA LEU A 127 -1.40 3.87 -6.46
C LEU A 127 -2.04 3.28 -5.20
N GLY A 128 -3.36 3.11 -5.22
CA GLY A 128 -4.21 2.76 -4.08
C GLY A 128 -4.70 4.01 -3.36
N LEU A 129 -6.02 4.21 -3.26
CA LEU A 129 -6.60 5.43 -2.68
C LEU A 129 -6.81 5.33 -1.16
N GLY A 130 -7.35 4.20 -0.69
CA GLY A 130 -7.70 3.98 0.71
C GLY A 130 -8.62 5.07 1.28
N ALA A 131 -8.34 5.53 2.50
CA ALA A 131 -9.03 6.68 3.13
C ALA A 131 -8.61 8.05 2.55
N ALA A 132 -7.93 8.05 1.39
CA ALA A 132 -7.45 9.21 0.65
C ALA A 132 -6.51 10.14 1.44
N ALA A 133 -5.88 9.65 2.51
CA ALA A 133 -5.06 10.45 3.43
C ALA A 133 -3.90 11.16 2.71
N LEU A 134 -3.13 10.42 1.91
CA LEU A 134 -2.00 10.97 1.14
C LEU A 134 -2.50 11.89 0.03
N THR A 135 -3.53 11.47 -0.74
CA THR A 135 -4.12 12.23 -1.84
C THR A 135 -4.61 13.61 -1.39
N LYS A 136 -5.48 13.66 -0.36
CA LYS A 136 -6.07 14.92 0.11
C LYS A 136 -5.03 15.82 0.76
N PHE A 137 -4.08 15.25 1.49
CA PHE A 137 -2.95 16.00 2.05
C PHE A 137 -2.13 16.67 0.95
N ALA A 138 -1.74 15.91 -0.08
CA ALA A 138 -0.97 16.45 -1.21
C ALA A 138 -1.76 17.53 -1.96
N HIS A 139 -3.04 17.30 -2.25
CA HIS A 139 -3.90 18.29 -2.93
C HIS A 139 -4.02 19.60 -2.12
N ARG A 140 -4.23 19.49 -0.81
CA ARG A 140 -4.38 20.64 0.08
C ARG A 140 -3.09 21.44 0.20
N PHE A 141 -1.98 20.78 0.52
CA PHE A 141 -0.77 21.45 1.01
C PHE A 141 0.36 21.56 -0.01
N LEU A 142 0.43 20.70 -1.02
CA LEU A 142 1.53 20.65 -1.97
C LEU A 142 1.19 21.41 -3.26
N ARG A 143 0.88 22.70 -3.15
CA ARG A 143 0.62 23.57 -4.30
C ARG A 143 1.93 23.93 -5.04
N PRO A 144 1.95 24.00 -6.38
CA PRO A 144 0.82 23.88 -7.32
C PRO A 144 0.60 22.46 -7.91
N ALA A 145 1.10 21.40 -7.27
CA ALA A 145 1.10 20.05 -7.85
C ALA A 145 -0.30 19.58 -8.31
N LYS A 146 -0.32 18.92 -9.47
CA LYS A 146 -1.38 17.99 -9.86
C LYS A 146 -1.20 16.70 -9.07
N VAL A 147 -2.28 16.22 -8.49
CA VAL A 147 -2.33 15.06 -7.60
C VAL A 147 -3.32 14.09 -8.19
N GLU A 148 -2.86 12.86 -8.41
CA GLU A 148 -3.67 11.80 -8.99
C GLU A 148 -3.66 10.59 -8.07
N ALA A 149 -4.80 9.93 -7.92
CA ALA A 149 -4.90 8.64 -7.28
C ALA A 149 -5.46 7.60 -8.25
N VAL A 150 -4.97 6.37 -8.18
CA VAL A 150 -5.41 5.24 -8.99
C VAL A 150 -5.97 4.19 -8.06
N GLU A 151 -7.26 3.89 -8.19
CA GLU A 151 -7.99 2.96 -7.32
C GLU A 151 -8.74 1.94 -8.17
N LEU A 152 -8.62 0.66 -7.82
CA LEU A 152 -9.26 -0.42 -8.57
C LEU A 152 -10.71 -0.64 -8.10
N ASN A 153 -11.00 -0.42 -6.82
CA ASN A 153 -12.30 -0.67 -6.22
C ASN A 153 -13.17 0.60 -6.23
N PRO A 154 -14.23 0.68 -7.05
CA PRO A 154 -15.10 1.86 -7.11
C PRO A 154 -15.78 2.18 -5.77
N ALA A 155 -16.02 1.18 -4.91
CA ALA A 155 -16.60 1.41 -3.59
C ALA A 155 -15.64 2.19 -2.66
N VAL A 156 -14.32 2.04 -2.85
CA VAL A 156 -13.31 2.83 -2.13
C VAL A 156 -13.32 4.27 -2.61
N VAL A 157 -13.47 4.51 -3.92
CA VAL A 157 -13.62 5.87 -4.47
C VAL A 157 -14.84 6.57 -3.90
N VAL A 158 -15.99 5.89 -3.89
CA VAL A 158 -17.22 6.43 -3.28
C VAL A 158 -16.99 6.75 -1.81
N ALA A 159 -16.46 5.79 -1.04
CA ALA A 159 -16.17 5.99 0.39
C ALA A 159 -15.19 7.14 0.64
N ALA A 160 -14.15 7.29 -0.17
CA ALA A 160 -13.18 8.37 -0.05
C ALA A 160 -13.85 9.75 -0.14
N ARG A 161 -14.79 9.93 -1.07
CA ARG A 161 -15.52 11.19 -1.25
C ARG A 161 -16.58 11.41 -0.17
N THR A 162 -17.38 10.39 0.14
CA THR A 162 -18.56 10.54 1.01
C THR A 162 -18.23 10.41 2.50
N MET A 163 -17.24 9.58 2.84
CA MET A 163 -16.89 9.24 4.23
C MET A 163 -15.51 9.75 4.65
N PHE A 164 -14.59 10.09 3.74
CA PHE A 164 -13.24 10.52 4.10
C PHE A 164 -12.84 11.91 3.57
N GLU A 165 -13.84 12.71 3.20
CA GLU A 165 -13.69 14.13 2.84
C GLU A 165 -12.66 14.40 1.73
N LEU A 166 -12.52 13.47 0.79
CA LEU A 166 -11.84 13.78 -0.46
C LEU A 166 -12.75 14.70 -1.29
N PRO A 167 -12.34 15.95 -1.60
CA PRO A 167 -13.16 16.88 -2.39
C PRO A 167 -13.37 16.32 -3.80
N PRO A 168 -14.36 16.77 -4.59
CA PRO A 168 -14.50 16.39 -6.00
C PRO A 168 -13.24 16.69 -6.83
N ASP A 169 -13.13 16.05 -7.98
CA ASP A 169 -12.04 16.34 -8.93
C ASP A 169 -12.10 17.79 -9.42
N ASP A 170 -10.92 18.36 -9.62
CA ASP A 170 -10.72 19.74 -10.07
C ASP A 170 -9.51 19.83 -11.00
N ALA A 171 -9.05 21.03 -11.35
CA ALA A 171 -7.92 21.23 -12.25
C ALA A 171 -6.59 20.61 -11.75
N ARG A 172 -6.52 20.19 -10.49
CA ARG A 172 -5.36 19.62 -9.84
C ARG A 172 -5.59 18.23 -9.25
N LEU A 173 -6.82 17.82 -8.95
CA LEU A 173 -7.12 16.52 -8.39
C LEU A 173 -7.85 15.66 -9.42
N THR A 174 -7.34 14.45 -9.64
CA THR A 174 -8.02 13.43 -10.43
C THR A 174 -7.95 12.07 -9.75
N VAL A 175 -9.08 11.35 -9.68
CA VAL A 175 -9.08 9.95 -9.24
C VAL A 175 -9.45 9.05 -10.41
N HIS A 176 -8.58 8.10 -10.71
CA HIS A 176 -8.75 7.13 -11.79
C HIS A 176 -9.24 5.81 -11.22
N GLU A 177 -10.43 5.39 -11.65
CA GLU A 177 -10.92 4.02 -11.43
C GLU A 177 -10.24 3.07 -12.44
N ARG A 178 -9.01 2.66 -12.15
CA ARG A 178 -8.14 1.89 -13.06
C ARG A 178 -7.21 0.96 -12.29
N ASP A 179 -6.75 -0.10 -12.92
CA ASP A 179 -5.69 -0.94 -12.39
C ASP A 179 -4.34 -0.19 -12.37
N ALA A 180 -3.62 -0.30 -11.25
CA ALA A 180 -2.31 0.32 -11.09
C ALA A 180 -1.26 -0.22 -12.08
N TRP A 181 -1.34 -1.51 -12.45
CA TRP A 181 -0.51 -2.13 -13.49
C TRP A 181 -0.75 -1.46 -14.85
N ASP A 182 -2.01 -1.22 -15.21
CA ASP A 182 -2.35 -0.57 -16.48
C ASP A 182 -1.88 0.88 -16.49
N PHE A 183 -2.00 1.59 -15.36
CA PHE A 183 -1.52 2.96 -15.24
C PHE A 183 -0.01 3.06 -15.48
N VAL A 184 0.80 2.19 -14.86
CA VAL A 184 2.27 2.27 -14.98
C VAL A 184 2.80 1.79 -16.34
N ASN A 185 2.03 0.97 -17.05
CA ASN A 185 2.36 0.53 -18.41
C ASN A 185 1.88 1.51 -19.50
N ASP A 186 1.07 2.49 -19.14
CA ASP A 186 0.67 3.56 -20.04
C ASP A 186 1.85 4.49 -20.34
N ARG A 187 2.30 4.51 -21.59
CA ARG A 187 3.45 5.31 -22.03
C ARG A 187 3.23 6.81 -21.81
N ALA A 188 1.98 7.29 -21.76
CA ALA A 188 1.69 8.69 -21.47
C ALA A 188 2.16 9.11 -20.06
N ASN A 189 2.34 8.14 -19.14
CA ASN A 189 2.82 8.41 -17.79
C ASN A 189 4.36 8.39 -17.67
N HIS A 190 5.08 7.89 -18.67
CA HIS A 190 6.53 7.67 -18.58
C HIS A 190 7.31 8.98 -18.51
N GLY A 191 8.21 9.10 -17.53
CA GLY A 191 9.05 10.29 -17.33
C GLY A 191 8.33 11.53 -16.78
N THR A 192 7.06 11.41 -16.37
CA THR A 192 6.21 12.58 -16.06
C THR A 192 5.97 12.80 -14.55
N VAL A 193 6.22 11.79 -13.73
CA VAL A 193 5.84 11.80 -12.31
C VAL A 193 7.04 12.18 -11.44
N GLY A 194 6.87 13.16 -10.55
CA GLY A 194 7.94 13.55 -9.61
C GLY A 194 7.95 12.70 -8.34
N ALA A 195 6.77 12.44 -7.77
CA ALA A 195 6.61 11.56 -6.62
C ALA A 195 5.51 10.52 -6.88
N LEU A 196 5.83 9.24 -6.67
CA LEU A 196 4.89 8.13 -6.85
C LEU A 196 4.79 7.29 -5.56
N GLN A 197 3.58 7.15 -5.02
CA GLN A 197 3.34 6.47 -3.74
C GLN A 197 2.60 5.16 -4.00
N ILE A 198 3.09 4.03 -3.50
CA ILE A 198 2.47 2.72 -3.66
C ILE A 198 1.91 2.26 -2.30
N ASP A 199 0.59 2.22 -2.21
CA ASP A 199 -0.19 1.84 -1.03
C ASP A 199 -1.34 0.91 -1.43
N VAL A 200 -1.01 -0.12 -2.22
CA VAL A 200 -1.98 -1.08 -2.78
C VAL A 200 -1.97 -2.37 -1.98
N TYR A 201 -3.09 -2.73 -1.37
CA TYR A 201 -3.26 -3.96 -0.59
C TYR A 201 -4.50 -4.74 -1.02
N ASP A 202 -4.47 -6.06 -0.81
CA ASP A 202 -5.67 -6.88 -0.87
C ASP A 202 -6.49 -6.77 0.42
N ALA A 203 -7.72 -7.30 0.38
CA ALA A 203 -8.63 -7.34 1.53
C ALA A 203 -8.08 -8.10 2.75
N THR A 204 -7.00 -8.87 2.60
CA THR A 204 -6.34 -9.58 3.71
C THR A 204 -5.14 -8.82 4.27
N ALA A 205 -4.87 -7.60 3.78
CA ALA A 205 -3.69 -6.81 4.13
C ALA A 205 -2.37 -7.57 3.94
N ARG A 206 -2.29 -8.49 2.96
CA ARG A 206 -1.10 -9.33 2.76
C ARG A 206 -0.17 -8.76 1.68
N GLY A 207 0.62 -7.76 2.06
CA GLY A 207 1.67 -7.19 1.21
C GLY A 207 1.16 -6.44 -0.02
N PRO A 208 2.06 -5.74 -0.74
CA PRO A 208 1.67 -5.17 -2.01
C PRO A 208 1.24 -6.29 -2.96
N VAL A 209 0.02 -6.19 -3.49
CA VAL A 209 -0.53 -7.14 -4.49
C VAL A 209 0.35 -7.14 -5.75
N LEU A 210 1.00 -6.01 -6.02
CA LEU A 210 1.93 -5.79 -7.12
C LEU A 210 3.36 -5.67 -6.57
N ASP A 211 4.07 -6.80 -6.52
CA ASP A 211 5.38 -6.89 -5.86
C ASP A 211 6.52 -7.36 -6.78
N SER A 212 6.31 -7.37 -8.10
CA SER A 212 7.27 -7.90 -9.08
C SER A 212 8.33 -6.89 -9.52
N VAL A 213 9.49 -7.37 -9.98
CA VAL A 213 10.53 -6.50 -10.57
C VAL A 213 9.99 -5.75 -11.79
N ALA A 214 9.17 -6.41 -12.62
CA ALA A 214 8.57 -5.80 -13.80
C ALA A 214 7.66 -4.62 -13.40
N PHE A 215 6.85 -4.79 -12.34
CA PHE A 215 6.03 -3.70 -11.81
C PHE A 215 6.90 -2.53 -11.34
N TYR A 216 7.92 -2.80 -10.52
CA TYR A 216 8.79 -1.75 -10.01
C TYR A 216 9.60 -1.06 -11.11
N ARG A 217 9.97 -1.76 -12.18
CA ARG A 217 10.58 -1.13 -13.37
C ARG A 217 9.59 -0.24 -14.11
N ALA A 218 8.33 -0.65 -14.26
CA ALA A 218 7.29 0.19 -14.86
C ALA A 218 6.99 1.43 -14.00
N VAL A 219 6.97 1.29 -12.67
CA VAL A 219 6.90 2.41 -11.72
C VAL A 219 8.09 3.36 -11.94
N ARG A 220 9.32 2.85 -11.99
CA ARG A 220 10.52 3.67 -12.25
C ARG A 220 10.44 4.38 -13.60
N ALA A 221 9.88 3.73 -14.63
CA ALA A 221 9.69 4.35 -15.95
C ALA A 221 8.69 5.54 -15.92
N CYS A 222 7.72 5.54 -14.99
CA CYS A 222 6.81 6.67 -14.78
C CYS A 222 7.50 7.88 -14.14
N LEU A 223 8.54 7.65 -13.34
CA LEU A 223 9.26 8.72 -12.66
C LEU A 223 10.09 9.55 -13.65
N GLY A 224 10.11 10.87 -13.45
CA GLY A 224 11.00 11.77 -14.18
C GLY A 224 12.47 11.55 -13.83
N ALA A 225 13.37 12.28 -14.49
CA ALA A 225 14.82 12.12 -14.34
C ALA A 225 15.35 12.28 -12.91
N ALA A 226 14.58 12.89 -11.99
CA ALA A 226 14.89 12.99 -10.57
C ALA A 226 13.62 12.76 -9.70
N GLY A 227 12.89 11.68 -9.99
CA GLY A 227 11.70 11.29 -9.23
C GLY A 227 11.98 10.33 -8.06
N VAL A 228 11.05 10.31 -7.11
CA VAL A 228 11.12 9.46 -5.90
C VAL A 228 9.84 8.62 -5.80
N ALA A 229 9.98 7.33 -5.51
CA ALA A 229 8.86 6.48 -5.11
C ALA A 229 8.91 6.17 -3.61
N THR A 230 7.74 6.15 -2.96
CA THR A 230 7.59 5.58 -1.62
C THR A 230 6.64 4.39 -1.65
N ILE A 231 7.00 3.32 -0.92
CA ILE A 231 6.29 2.06 -0.95
C ILE A 231 6.04 1.60 0.48
N ASN A 232 4.78 1.32 0.80
CA ASN A 232 4.40 0.75 2.08
C ASN A 232 4.61 -0.77 2.06
N LEU A 233 5.46 -1.29 2.94
CA LEU A 233 5.78 -2.71 3.07
C LEU A 233 5.46 -3.21 4.48
N PHE A 234 5.26 -4.52 4.64
CA PHE A 234 5.23 -5.15 5.97
C PHE A 234 6.64 -5.56 6.36
N GLY A 235 7.16 -5.00 7.46
CA GLY A 235 8.52 -5.22 7.96
C GLY A 235 8.75 -6.60 8.55
N ASP A 236 7.83 -7.06 9.40
CA ASP A 236 7.88 -8.39 10.05
C ASP A 236 7.15 -9.47 9.22
N HIS A 237 7.40 -9.49 7.91
CA HIS A 237 6.86 -10.51 7.01
C HIS A 237 7.93 -10.97 6.02
N PRO A 238 7.98 -12.28 5.64
CA PRO A 238 8.96 -12.78 4.67
C PRO A 238 8.96 -12.06 3.32
N SER A 239 7.85 -11.39 2.98
CA SER A 239 7.76 -10.56 1.77
C SER A 239 8.63 -9.30 1.84
N PHE A 240 9.04 -8.82 3.02
CA PHE A 240 9.89 -7.62 3.14
C PHE A 240 11.20 -7.79 2.38
N VAL A 241 11.96 -8.84 2.72
CA VAL A 241 13.27 -9.13 2.12
C VAL A 241 13.14 -9.34 0.62
N ARG A 242 12.08 -10.04 0.19
CA ARG A 242 11.78 -10.25 -1.22
C ARG A 242 11.49 -8.94 -1.94
N ASN A 243 10.68 -8.07 -1.36
CA ASN A 243 10.36 -6.76 -1.91
C ASN A 243 11.60 -5.87 -2.01
N MET A 244 12.42 -5.81 -0.96
CA MET A 244 13.66 -5.05 -0.98
C MET A 244 14.62 -5.54 -2.08
N LYS A 245 14.75 -6.86 -2.29
CA LYS A 245 15.57 -7.40 -3.40
C LYS A 245 15.05 -6.92 -4.76
N ARG A 246 13.73 -7.00 -4.98
CA ARG A 246 13.10 -6.62 -6.25
C ARG A 246 13.13 -5.11 -6.51
N LEU A 247 12.93 -4.31 -5.46
CA LEU A 247 13.08 -2.86 -5.52
C LEU A 247 14.53 -2.48 -5.86
N ASN A 248 15.52 -3.08 -5.19
CA ASN A 248 16.93 -2.84 -5.50
C ASN A 248 17.26 -3.24 -6.94
N GLU A 249 16.73 -4.34 -7.46
CA GLU A 249 16.92 -4.71 -8.86
C GLU A 249 16.27 -3.71 -9.84
N ALA A 250 15.07 -3.21 -9.52
CA ALA A 250 14.34 -2.27 -10.37
C ALA A 250 14.89 -0.84 -10.34
N PHE A 251 15.44 -0.42 -9.20
CA PHE A 251 15.98 0.93 -8.96
C PHE A 251 17.51 0.98 -8.89
N GLU A 252 18.18 -0.08 -9.35
CA GLU A 252 19.65 -0.14 -9.47
C GLU A 252 20.37 0.13 -8.14
N GLY A 253 19.88 -0.48 -7.06
CA GLY A 253 20.45 -0.32 -5.71
C GLY A 253 20.05 0.96 -4.98
N ARG A 254 19.33 1.89 -5.64
CA ARG A 254 18.98 3.19 -5.06
C ARG A 254 17.70 3.13 -4.22
N VAL A 255 17.70 2.27 -3.20
CA VAL A 255 16.55 2.03 -2.32
C VAL A 255 16.99 2.00 -0.86
N VAL A 256 16.30 2.77 -0.01
CA VAL A 256 16.47 2.76 1.45
C VAL A 256 15.13 2.48 2.12
N ALA A 257 15.13 1.77 3.24
CA ALA A 257 13.92 1.56 4.04
C ALA A 257 14.05 2.24 5.40
N LEU A 258 13.04 3.00 5.79
CA LEU A 258 12.95 3.53 7.14
C LEU A 258 12.80 2.39 8.17
N PRO A 259 13.12 2.67 9.45
CA PRO A 259 12.81 1.76 10.55
C PRO A 259 11.32 1.44 10.60
N GLU A 260 11.01 0.28 11.16
CA GLU A 260 9.63 -0.15 11.37
C GLU A 260 8.89 0.78 12.34
N VAL A 261 7.65 1.10 12.00
CA VAL A 261 6.73 1.83 12.88
C VAL A 261 5.88 0.87 13.70
N HIS A 262 5.16 1.37 14.69
CA HIS A 262 4.44 0.57 15.69
C HIS A 262 3.45 -0.47 15.11
N ASP A 263 3.02 -0.29 13.87
CA ASP A 263 2.09 -1.15 13.17
C ASP A 263 2.80 -2.17 12.26
N GLY A 264 4.12 -2.37 12.40
CA GLY A 264 4.85 -3.34 11.58
C GLY A 264 5.07 -2.91 10.14
N ASN A 265 4.61 -1.72 9.73
CA ASN A 265 4.89 -1.16 8.42
C ASN A 265 6.34 -0.65 8.34
N ARG A 266 6.93 -0.80 7.16
CA ARG A 266 8.23 -0.22 6.79
C ARG A 266 8.10 0.48 5.46
N ILE A 267 8.47 1.76 5.43
CA ILE A 267 8.40 2.54 4.21
C ILE A 267 9.74 2.45 3.48
N ALA A 268 9.71 1.92 2.25
CA ALA A 268 10.83 2.00 1.32
C ALA A 268 10.76 3.30 0.52
N ILE A 269 11.92 3.91 0.26
CA ILE A 269 12.10 5.09 -0.57
C ILE A 269 13.07 4.70 -1.69
N ALA A 270 12.63 4.84 -2.94
CA ALA A 270 13.38 4.45 -4.12
C ALA A 270 13.59 5.64 -5.06
N PHE A 271 14.80 5.79 -5.60
CA PHE A 271 15.21 6.97 -6.35
C PHE A 271 15.48 6.63 -7.83
N SER A 272 14.88 7.39 -8.74
CA SER A 272 15.09 7.20 -10.20
C SER A 272 16.25 8.03 -10.75
N GLY A 273 16.52 9.19 -10.15
CA GLY A 273 17.57 10.13 -10.57
C GLY A 273 18.96 9.84 -10.03
N PRO A 274 19.99 10.56 -10.52
CA PRO A 274 21.40 10.23 -10.29
C PRO A 274 21.75 10.02 -8.82
N SER A 275 22.90 9.41 -8.55
CA SER A 275 23.36 9.20 -7.17
C SER A 275 23.26 10.50 -6.37
N LEU A 276 22.70 10.37 -5.17
CA LEU A 276 22.32 11.48 -4.34
C LEU A 276 23.27 11.54 -3.16
N ASP A 277 23.95 12.67 -2.99
CA ASP A 277 24.77 12.95 -1.82
C ASP A 277 24.30 14.25 -1.14
N VAL A 278 23.70 14.12 0.04
CA VAL A 278 23.11 15.25 0.77
C VAL A 278 23.56 15.22 2.22
N SER A 279 24.21 16.29 2.66
CA SER A 279 24.64 16.40 4.06
C SER A 279 23.47 16.28 5.04
N TRP A 280 23.71 15.64 6.18
CA TRP A 280 22.62 15.49 7.15
C TRP A 280 22.11 16.82 7.68
N ALA A 281 22.96 17.84 7.76
CA ALA A 281 22.57 19.19 8.16
C ALA A 281 21.52 19.79 7.20
N ARG A 282 21.63 19.52 5.89
CA ARG A 282 20.62 19.91 4.90
C ARG A 282 19.32 19.15 5.09
N LEU A 283 19.39 17.84 5.32
CA LEU A 283 18.20 17.02 5.61
C LEU A 283 17.50 17.45 6.90
N GLU A 284 18.23 17.78 7.96
CA GLU A 284 17.66 18.30 9.20
C GLU A 284 16.99 19.67 9.00
N THR A 285 17.61 20.55 8.21
CA THR A 285 17.03 21.86 7.88
C THR A 285 15.74 21.71 7.09
N ARG A 286 15.74 20.81 6.09
CA ARG A 286 14.54 20.46 5.33
C ARG A 286 13.47 19.85 6.23
N ALA A 287 13.84 18.93 7.11
CA ALA A 287 12.91 18.31 8.06
C ALA A 287 12.23 19.35 8.95
N ARG A 288 12.98 20.27 9.57
CA ARG A 288 12.40 21.36 10.39
C ARG A 288 11.38 22.18 9.60
N LEU A 289 11.68 22.52 8.35
CA LEU A 289 10.75 23.23 7.48
C LEU A 289 9.45 22.44 7.25
N LEU A 290 9.55 21.13 7.00
CA LEU A 290 8.38 20.26 6.81
C LEU A 290 7.54 20.16 8.08
N GLU A 291 8.15 20.07 9.26
CA GLU A 291 7.37 20.04 10.50
C GLU A 291 6.63 21.36 10.73
N THR A 292 7.30 22.50 10.52
CA THR A 292 6.71 23.83 10.71
C THR A 292 5.60 24.12 9.70
N LYS A 293 5.81 23.78 8.42
CA LYS A 293 4.87 24.14 7.34
C LYS A 293 3.75 23.12 7.16
N LEU A 294 4.01 21.85 7.44
CA LEU A 294 3.12 20.75 7.10
C LEU A 294 2.70 19.89 8.31
N GLY A 295 3.30 20.08 9.48
CA GLY A 295 2.98 19.30 10.69
C GLY A 295 3.39 17.83 10.60
N LEU A 296 4.25 17.46 9.64
CA LEU A 296 4.78 16.10 9.48
C LEU A 296 5.97 15.89 10.44
N PRO A 297 6.16 14.70 11.04
CA PRO A 297 7.26 14.45 11.99
C PRO A 297 8.61 14.22 11.29
N ALA A 298 8.98 15.08 10.34
CA ALA A 298 10.08 14.80 9.41
C ALA A 298 11.46 14.63 10.06
N ARG A 299 11.70 15.18 11.26
CA ARG A 299 12.97 14.94 11.97
C ARG A 299 13.09 13.50 12.44
N SER A 300 11.99 12.81 12.74
CA SER A 300 12.05 11.38 13.10
C SER A 300 12.50 10.54 11.91
N TRP A 301 12.12 10.92 10.68
CA TRP A 301 12.54 10.23 9.46
C TRP A 301 14.04 10.40 9.21
N VAL A 302 14.60 11.60 9.41
CA VAL A 302 16.06 11.83 9.31
C VAL A 302 16.83 10.96 10.32
N LYS A 303 16.34 10.87 11.57
CA LYS A 303 16.92 9.97 12.57
C LYS A 303 16.85 8.51 12.13
N GLY A 304 15.72 8.09 11.55
CA GLY A 304 15.54 6.74 11.02
C GLY A 304 16.49 6.41 9.86
N LEU A 305 16.70 7.37 8.94
CA LEU A 305 17.66 7.23 7.85
C LEU A 305 19.10 7.07 8.35
N ARG A 306 19.52 7.86 9.35
CA ARG A 306 20.85 7.73 9.99
C ARG A 306 21.04 6.40 10.72
N ALA A 307 19.96 5.84 11.29
CA ALA A 307 20.00 4.55 11.96
C ALA A 307 20.07 3.37 10.99
N THR A 308 19.83 3.60 9.69
CA THR A 308 19.88 2.54 8.68
C THR A 308 21.33 2.13 8.39
N PRO A 309 21.66 0.84 8.29
CA PRO A 309 23.01 0.39 7.96
C PRO A 309 23.53 1.03 6.66
N GLY A 310 24.80 1.46 6.66
CA GLY A 310 25.44 2.14 5.52
C GLY A 310 25.49 3.67 5.64
N ASN A 311 24.70 4.28 6.51
CA ASN A 311 24.55 5.74 6.63
C ASN A 311 25.33 6.37 7.81
N ARG A 312 26.61 6.01 7.99
CA ARG A 312 27.45 6.47 9.11
C ARG A 312 28.35 7.68 8.79
N GLY A 313 28.32 8.18 7.56
CA GLY A 313 29.09 9.35 7.13
C GLY A 313 28.44 10.69 7.49
N GLU A 314 29.06 11.80 7.06
CA GLU A 314 28.55 13.17 7.24
C GLU A 314 27.35 13.52 6.34
N SER A 315 27.06 12.65 5.37
CA SER A 315 25.96 12.77 4.43
C SER A 315 25.15 11.48 4.29
N PHE A 316 23.95 11.64 3.76
CA PHE A 316 23.15 10.57 3.19
C PHE A 316 23.58 10.38 1.74
N SER A 317 24.01 9.17 1.39
CA SER A 317 24.46 8.83 0.04
C SER A 317 23.71 7.59 -0.47
N ILE A 318 23.22 7.64 -1.71
CA ILE A 318 22.53 6.52 -2.36
C ILE A 318 22.71 6.51 -3.88
#